data_AF-A0A7M6DRA5-F1
#
_entry.id   AF-A0A7M6DRA5-F1
#
_cell.length_a   1.000
_cell.length_b   1.000
_cell.length_c   1.000
_cell.angle_alpha   90.00
_cell.angle_beta   90.00
_cell.angle_gamma   90.00
#
_symmetry.space_group_name_H-M   'P 1'
#
loop_
_entity.id
_entity.type
_entity.pdbx_description
1 polymer ?
#
loop_
_entity_poly.entity_id
_entity_poly.type
_entity_poly.pdbx_seq_one_letter_code
_entity_poly.pdbx_strand_id
1 'polypeptide(L)'
;MNLEQVDDMFFMLKMDQNKDGKVELNELKKIDLSSIGNYVTQLRHDPSRLRNVTVESGWVWADEDDLLKYEKNGYFEDYHARLSTLTEVPSILWEMSEPLQIRHYGASQFQTHRHDSEAPNKDIPCCLYGDQDKKCRVCRYLSFTMFLNDVEEGGELVFPLANNPFKDIMKNSGEWHGYYLYSKTTGSRTFFTVDMHFTPGENDNGTFNASGRENGGEFVFRNAVIEGETVKFEKVYKPSEAEETGNEQGIRYHGKIIEQTQIMGYWWVPGNQRMNGRFFMWNREFEIYSARAVDQSNRNEGCLKAPLKIKPKKGKAVFWYNHHLNPLNDMVGPLNHEAIFAHCEVNQGVKWTASGRLNIIGDGELKLRTWRRGTNLMHDRKKMRKIYQRLGTNEPKREIEEYEKDFYEEIHGKKTGNDSAKDSGYKYKQSSNALQALNLLVNDLSNEQLSIMAANVHRILGLQCM
;
A
#
# COMPACT_ATOMS: atom_id res chain seq x y z
N MET A 1 13.30 1.89 17.83
CA MET A 1 14.57 1.17 17.60
C MET A 1 15.25 1.84 16.44
N ASN A 2 16.09 2.82 16.76
CA ASN A 2 17.16 3.27 15.89
C ASN A 2 18.31 2.24 15.92
N LEU A 3 19.35 2.42 15.10
CA LEU A 3 20.49 1.49 15.04
C LEU A 3 21.17 1.29 16.40
N GLU A 4 21.41 2.35 17.16
CA GLU A 4 22.03 2.28 18.49
C GLU A 4 21.19 1.43 19.48
N GLN A 5 19.87 1.53 19.40
CA GLN A 5 18.94 0.71 20.20
C GLN A 5 18.96 -0.77 19.77
N VAL A 6 19.25 -1.06 18.50
CA VAL A 6 19.42 -2.43 18.01
C VAL A 6 20.77 -2.97 18.48
N ASP A 7 21.83 -2.16 18.45
CA ASP A 7 23.14 -2.51 18.98
C ASP A 7 23.08 -2.75 20.50
N ASP A 8 22.37 -1.91 21.25
CA ASP A 8 22.06 -2.10 22.67
C ASP A 8 21.39 -3.46 22.90
N MET A 9 20.39 -3.80 22.07
CA MET A 9 19.69 -5.08 22.16
C MET A 9 20.63 -6.25 21.87
N PHE A 10 21.43 -6.16 20.80
CA PHE A 10 22.39 -7.19 20.41
C PHE A 10 23.42 -7.42 21.51
N PHE A 11 23.92 -6.35 22.11
CA PHE A 11 24.83 -6.41 23.24
C PHE A 11 24.18 -7.03 24.48
N MET A 12 23.02 -6.53 24.90
CA MET A 12 22.33 -6.96 26.11
C MET A 12 21.86 -8.41 26.04
N LEU A 13 21.39 -8.84 24.87
CA LEU A 13 20.92 -10.20 24.61
C LEU A 13 22.00 -11.14 24.08
N LYS A 14 23.24 -10.65 23.91
CA LYS A 14 24.40 -11.38 23.37
C LYS A 14 24.07 -12.06 22.03
N MET A 15 23.37 -11.33 21.16
CA MET A 15 22.85 -11.85 19.91
C MET A 15 23.93 -11.99 18.84
N ASP A 16 24.89 -11.07 18.85
CA ASP A 16 26.03 -11.03 17.94
C ASP A 16 27.27 -11.56 18.71
N GLN A 17 27.59 -12.84 18.50
CA GLN A 17 28.64 -13.52 19.26
C GLN A 17 30.02 -13.24 18.68
N ASN A 18 30.09 -13.12 17.36
CA ASN A 18 31.33 -12.86 16.63
C ASN A 18 31.70 -11.35 16.61
N LYS A 19 30.78 -10.48 17.05
CA LYS A 19 30.91 -9.02 17.14
C LYS A 19 31.16 -8.37 15.79
N ASP A 20 30.56 -8.91 14.73
CA ASP A 20 30.70 -8.37 13.38
C ASP A 20 29.62 -7.34 13.02
N GLY A 21 28.72 -7.03 13.96
CA GLY A 21 27.62 -6.10 13.81
C GLY A 21 26.40 -6.71 13.09
N LYS A 22 26.39 -8.02 12.88
CA LYS A 22 25.29 -8.77 12.26
C LYS A 22 24.89 -9.93 13.17
N VAL A 23 23.68 -10.42 12.95
CA VAL A 23 23.19 -11.63 13.62
C VAL A 23 22.84 -12.63 12.53
N GLU A 24 23.73 -13.60 12.32
CA GLU A 24 23.52 -14.65 11.35
C GLU A 24 22.49 -15.67 11.85
N LEU A 25 21.91 -16.46 10.93
CA LEU A 25 20.91 -17.48 11.30
C LEU A 25 21.44 -18.46 12.36
N ASN A 26 22.73 -18.78 12.32
CA ASN A 26 23.36 -19.68 13.28
C ASN A 26 23.53 -19.07 14.67
N GLU A 27 23.67 -17.75 14.76
CA GLU A 27 23.70 -17.03 16.03
C GLU A 27 22.29 -16.85 16.57
N LEU A 28 21.34 -16.48 15.71
CA LEU A 28 19.92 -16.35 16.07
C LEU A 28 19.35 -17.65 16.66
N LYS A 29 19.73 -18.81 16.12
CA LYS A 29 19.31 -20.13 16.64
C LYS A 29 19.81 -20.42 18.05
N LYS A 30 20.87 -19.76 18.51
CA LYS A 30 21.43 -19.93 19.86
C LYS A 30 20.76 -19.03 20.90
N ILE A 31 19.93 -18.09 20.45
CA ILE A 31 19.25 -17.13 21.32
C ILE A 31 17.89 -17.69 21.72
N ASP A 32 17.58 -17.58 23.00
CA ASP A 32 16.22 -17.81 23.47
C ASP A 32 15.33 -16.64 23.03
N LEU A 33 14.41 -16.88 22.10
CA LEU A 33 13.48 -15.85 21.61
C LEU A 33 12.61 -15.26 22.74
N SER A 34 12.42 -15.98 23.86
CA SER A 34 11.70 -15.45 25.03
C SER A 34 12.43 -14.26 25.66
N SER A 35 13.77 -14.27 25.61
CA SER A 35 14.61 -13.17 26.13
C SER A 35 14.43 -11.88 25.35
N ILE A 36 14.24 -11.97 24.02
CA ILE A 36 13.90 -10.84 23.16
C ILE A 36 12.54 -10.25 23.56
N GLY A 37 11.54 -11.12 23.77
CA GLY A 37 10.21 -10.71 24.22
C GLY A 37 10.23 -9.97 25.56
N ASN A 38 11.02 -10.47 26.52
CA ASN A 38 11.20 -9.83 27.83
C ASN A 38 11.90 -8.47 27.72
N TYR A 39 12.97 -8.37 26.94
CA TYR A 39 13.68 -7.11 26.71
C TYR A 39 12.77 -6.04 26.09
N VAL A 40 12.04 -6.40 25.03
CA VAL A 40 11.06 -5.49 24.39
C VAL A 40 9.98 -5.08 25.38
N THR A 41 9.50 -6.01 26.22
CA THR A 41 8.48 -5.71 27.25
C THR A 41 9.00 -4.70 28.28
N GLN A 42 10.25 -4.81 28.71
CA GLN A 42 10.87 -3.83 29.61
C GLN A 42 10.97 -2.45 28.93
N LEU A 43 11.40 -2.39 27.67
CA LEU A 43 11.49 -1.13 26.91
C LEU A 43 10.15 -0.41 26.76
N ARG A 44 9.02 -1.14 26.70
CA ARG A 44 7.69 -0.53 26.60
C ARG A 44 7.31 0.33 27.81
N HIS A 45 7.99 0.14 28.95
CA HIS A 45 7.74 0.89 30.17
C HIS A 45 8.60 2.16 30.26
N ASP A 46 9.54 2.38 29.33
CA ASP A 46 10.37 3.58 29.26
C ASP A 46 9.74 4.62 28.31
N PRO A 47 9.14 5.72 28.82
CA PRO A 47 8.50 6.73 27.99
C PRO A 47 9.46 7.42 27.02
N SER A 48 10.76 7.49 27.33
CA SER A 48 11.78 8.10 26.46
C SER A 48 12.10 7.24 25.23
N ARG A 49 11.80 5.93 25.31
CA ARG A 49 12.00 4.97 24.21
C ARG A 49 10.74 4.82 23.34
N LEU A 50 9.63 5.48 23.70
CA LEU A 50 8.39 5.42 22.92
C LEU A 50 8.50 6.25 21.65
N ARG A 51 7.98 5.70 20.55
CA ARG A 51 7.94 6.36 19.22
C ARG A 51 7.09 7.63 19.17
N ASN A 52 6.24 7.85 20.18
CA ASN A 52 5.41 9.04 20.33
C ASN A 52 5.55 9.52 21.77
N VAL A 53 6.26 10.63 21.98
CA VAL A 53 6.30 11.28 23.29
C VAL A 53 4.98 12.03 23.46
N THR A 54 4.06 11.44 24.25
CA THR A 54 2.90 12.07 24.92
C THR A 54 2.14 13.16 24.15
N VAL A 55 1.76 12.90 22.89
CA VAL A 55 0.89 13.83 22.14
C VAL A 55 -0.55 13.69 22.66
N GLU A 56 -1.10 14.78 23.22
CA GLU A 56 -2.51 14.86 23.58
C GLU A 56 -3.35 14.99 22.30
N SER A 57 -4.40 14.17 22.17
CA SER A 57 -5.26 14.22 20.99
C SER A 57 -6.72 14.04 21.33
N GLY A 58 -7.57 14.71 20.55
CA GLY A 58 -9.02 14.58 20.59
C GLY A 58 -9.58 14.44 19.18
N TRP A 59 -10.83 14.00 19.07
CA TRP A 59 -11.54 13.88 17.81
C TRP A 59 -12.81 14.71 17.86
N VAL A 60 -13.06 15.47 16.80
CA VAL A 60 -14.21 16.38 16.68
C VAL A 60 -15.01 15.99 15.45
N TRP A 61 -16.29 15.70 15.66
CA TRP A 61 -17.24 15.47 14.57
C TRP A 61 -17.69 16.82 14.02
N ALA A 62 -17.42 17.07 12.73
CA ALA A 62 -17.76 18.34 12.10
C ALA A 62 -19.26 18.49 11.81
N ASP A 63 -20.05 17.42 11.96
CA ASP A 63 -21.47 17.34 11.57
C ASP A 63 -22.45 17.01 12.71
N GLU A 64 -21.97 16.56 13.87
CA GLU A 64 -22.83 16.09 14.98
C GLU A 64 -22.94 17.06 16.16
N ASP A 65 -22.26 18.20 16.14
CA ASP A 65 -22.30 19.08 17.30
C ASP A 65 -23.57 19.95 17.32
N ASP A 66 -24.61 19.43 17.99
CA ASP A 66 -25.84 20.16 18.32
C ASP A 66 -25.58 21.49 19.05
N LEU A 67 -24.43 21.63 19.73
CA LEU A 67 -24.03 22.87 20.42
C LEU A 67 -23.49 23.94 19.45
N LEU A 68 -22.95 23.53 18.29
CA LEU A 68 -22.44 24.43 17.26
C LEU A 68 -23.51 24.87 16.26
N LYS A 69 -24.69 24.23 16.27
CA LYS A 69 -25.84 24.61 15.43
C LYS A 69 -26.40 26.01 15.72
N TYR A 70 -26.13 26.55 16.92
CA TYR A 70 -26.64 27.85 17.36
C TYR A 70 -25.65 29.01 17.14
N GLU A 71 -24.42 28.73 16.70
CA GLU A 71 -23.53 29.78 16.26
C GLU A 71 -23.91 30.25 14.87
N LYS A 72 -24.12 31.56 14.74
CA LYS A 72 -24.67 32.21 13.54
C LYS A 72 -23.79 32.07 12.29
N ASN A 73 -22.54 31.61 12.46
CA ASN A 73 -21.54 31.25 11.45
C ASN A 73 -20.65 30.12 12.02
N GLY A 74 -21.22 28.94 12.32
CA GLY A 74 -20.54 27.90 13.11
C GLY A 74 -19.13 27.54 12.60
N TYR A 75 -18.20 27.20 13.49
CA TYR A 75 -16.78 26.96 13.13
C TYR A 75 -16.56 25.90 12.02
N PHE A 76 -17.48 24.94 11.88
CA PHE A 76 -17.45 23.90 10.84
C PHE A 76 -18.41 24.14 9.67
N GLU A 77 -19.01 25.33 9.58
CA GLU A 77 -19.83 25.69 8.44
C GLU A 77 -19.05 25.49 7.14
N ASP A 78 -19.72 24.86 6.17
CA ASP A 78 -19.17 24.48 4.87
C ASP A 78 -17.86 23.66 4.91
N TYR A 79 -17.49 23.04 6.04
CA TYR A 79 -16.25 22.28 6.15
C TYR A 79 -16.13 21.19 5.07
N HIS A 80 -17.15 20.34 4.95
CA HIS A 80 -17.18 19.29 3.92
C HIS A 80 -17.30 19.85 2.51
N ALA A 81 -17.99 20.99 2.31
CA ALA A 81 -18.13 21.65 1.01
C ALA A 81 -16.79 22.25 0.54
N ARG A 82 -16.03 22.88 1.44
CA ARG A 82 -14.68 23.40 1.18
C ARG A 82 -13.72 22.27 0.83
N LEU A 83 -13.72 21.19 1.60
CA LEU A 83 -12.90 20.01 1.29
C LEU A 83 -13.30 19.38 -0.04
N SER A 84 -14.60 19.28 -0.32
CA SER A 84 -15.11 18.76 -1.59
C SER A 84 -14.72 19.63 -2.79
N THR A 85 -14.67 20.94 -2.61
CA THR A 85 -14.26 21.89 -3.65
C THR A 85 -12.75 21.83 -3.88
N LEU A 86 -11.96 21.79 -2.80
CA LEU A 86 -10.50 21.76 -2.88
C LEU A 86 -9.96 20.45 -3.46
N THR A 87 -10.57 19.32 -3.08
CA THR A 87 -10.08 17.99 -3.46
C THR A 87 -10.81 17.41 -4.67
N GLU A 88 -11.85 18.09 -5.15
CA GLU A 88 -12.78 17.62 -6.18
C GLU A 88 -13.50 16.29 -5.83
N VAL A 89 -13.37 15.82 -4.58
CA VAL A 89 -14.05 14.63 -4.09
C VAL A 89 -15.47 14.98 -3.62
N PRO A 90 -16.50 14.18 -3.92
CA PRO A 90 -17.86 14.40 -3.41
C PRO A 90 -17.95 14.56 -1.89
N SER A 91 -18.75 15.53 -1.42
CA SER A 91 -18.90 15.84 0.01
C SER A 91 -19.30 14.63 0.86
N ILE A 92 -20.16 13.76 0.31
CA ILE A 92 -20.60 12.53 0.99
C ILE A 92 -19.44 11.60 1.39
N LEU A 93 -18.33 11.60 0.65
CA LEU A 93 -17.17 10.79 1.03
C LEU A 93 -16.42 11.42 2.21
N TRP A 94 -16.34 12.75 2.27
CA TRP A 94 -15.79 13.49 3.40
C TRP A 94 -16.66 13.35 4.66
N GLU A 95 -17.97 13.55 4.54
CA GLU A 95 -18.95 13.41 5.63
C GLU A 95 -18.91 12.01 6.29
N MET A 96 -18.53 11.00 5.50
CA MET A 96 -18.54 9.60 5.90
C MET A 96 -17.15 9.04 6.25
N SER A 97 -16.14 9.91 6.23
CA SER A 97 -14.76 9.60 6.64
C SER A 97 -14.55 9.89 8.13
N GLU A 98 -13.32 9.68 8.59
CA GLU A 98 -12.91 9.90 9.98
C GLU A 98 -13.16 11.35 10.46
N PRO A 99 -13.51 11.55 11.75
CA PRO A 99 -13.64 12.89 12.32
C PRO A 99 -12.31 13.66 12.29
N LEU A 100 -12.37 14.97 12.54
CA LEU A 100 -11.18 15.80 12.58
C LEU A 100 -10.37 15.48 13.85
N GLN A 101 -9.11 15.11 13.69
CA GLN A 101 -8.22 14.84 14.81
C GLN A 101 -7.50 16.12 15.23
N ILE A 102 -7.73 16.60 16.45
CA ILE A 102 -6.98 17.70 17.03
C ILE A 102 -5.81 17.14 17.83
N ARG A 103 -4.62 17.67 17.64
CA ARG A 103 -3.42 17.30 18.40
C ARG A 103 -2.70 18.51 18.97
N HIS A 104 -2.22 18.34 20.19
CA HIS A 104 -1.37 19.28 20.90
C HIS A 104 0.03 18.68 21.09
N TYR A 105 1.04 19.45 20.72
CA TYR A 105 2.44 19.15 20.97
C TYR A 105 3.01 20.26 21.86
N GLY A 106 3.37 19.89 23.09
CA GLY A 106 4.15 20.73 23.99
C GLY A 106 5.63 20.72 23.67
N ALA A 107 6.42 21.42 24.48
CA ALA A 107 7.88 21.45 24.36
C ALA A 107 8.47 20.04 24.38
N SER A 108 9.44 19.80 23.50
CA SER A 108 10.11 18.51 23.27
C SER A 108 9.23 17.35 22.81
N GLN A 109 7.96 17.60 22.47
CA GLN A 109 7.08 16.56 21.92
C GLN A 109 7.19 16.51 20.39
N PHE A 110 7.13 15.29 19.86
CA PHE A 110 7.24 15.00 18.43
C PHE A 110 6.41 13.77 18.05
N GLN A 111 6.28 13.53 16.73
CA GLN A 111 5.72 12.31 16.17
C GLN A 111 6.71 11.74 15.16
N THR A 112 7.08 10.47 15.36
CA THR A 112 7.94 9.73 14.41
C THR A 112 7.27 9.47 13.07
N HIS A 113 8.10 9.08 12.10
CA HIS A 113 7.71 8.81 10.73
C HIS A 113 6.67 7.70 10.65
N ARG A 114 5.61 7.98 9.90
CA ARG A 114 4.55 7.03 9.65
C ARG A 114 3.90 7.30 8.30
N HIS A 115 3.33 6.25 7.74
CA HIS A 115 2.27 6.40 6.76
C HIS A 115 0.95 6.62 7.49
N ASP A 116 0.07 7.42 6.89
CA ASP A 116 -1.27 7.57 7.42
C ASP A 116 -2.20 6.43 6.99
N SER A 117 -1.83 5.63 5.98
CA SER A 117 -2.58 4.48 5.45
C SER A 117 -1.70 3.24 5.35
N GLU A 118 -2.33 2.08 5.13
CA GLU A 118 -1.64 0.80 4.93
C GLU A 118 -1.81 0.27 3.51
N ALA A 119 -0.80 -0.44 3.02
CA ALA A 119 -0.78 -1.01 1.67
C ALA A 119 -2.01 -1.89 1.39
N PRO A 120 -2.56 -1.86 0.17
CA PRO A 120 -3.67 -2.73 -0.20
C PRO A 120 -3.37 -4.21 0.02
N ASN A 121 -4.29 -4.90 0.71
CA ASN A 121 -4.21 -6.33 0.96
C ASN A 121 -5.56 -6.98 0.61
N LYS A 122 -5.53 -8.11 -0.10
CA LYS A 122 -6.74 -8.84 -0.52
C LYS A 122 -7.39 -9.63 0.63
N ASP A 123 -6.59 -10.06 1.59
CA ASP A 123 -7.02 -10.90 2.71
C ASP A 123 -7.36 -10.08 3.96
N ILE A 124 -6.91 -8.82 4.01
CA ILE A 124 -7.13 -7.90 5.14
C ILE A 124 -7.96 -6.69 4.66
N PRO A 125 -9.25 -6.61 5.04
CA PRO A 125 -10.12 -5.52 4.63
C PRO A 125 -9.79 -4.21 5.36
N CYS A 126 -10.32 -3.09 4.84
CA CYS A 126 -10.24 -1.80 5.52
C CYS A 126 -11.06 -1.79 6.81
N CYS A 127 -10.54 -1.15 7.86
CA CYS A 127 -11.26 -0.93 9.10
C CYS A 127 -12.45 0.03 8.86
N LEU A 128 -13.59 -0.28 9.46
CA LEU A 128 -14.75 0.61 9.55
C LEU A 128 -14.87 1.15 10.97
N TYR A 129 -15.68 2.19 11.14
CA TYR A 129 -15.98 2.73 12.46
C TYR A 129 -16.58 1.64 13.37
N GLY A 130 -16.02 1.50 14.58
CA GLY A 130 -16.41 0.49 15.56
C GLY A 130 -15.78 -0.89 15.40
N ASP A 131 -14.93 -1.12 14.38
CA ASP A 131 -14.17 -2.36 14.28
C ASP A 131 -13.01 -2.37 15.30
N GLN A 132 -13.24 -2.96 16.48
CA GLN A 132 -12.22 -3.06 17.55
C GLN A 132 -11.43 -4.38 17.52
N ASP A 133 -12.08 -5.51 17.21
CA ASP A 133 -11.47 -6.86 17.31
C ASP A 133 -11.32 -7.59 15.96
N LYS A 134 -11.58 -6.90 14.85
CA LYS A 134 -11.43 -7.49 13.51
C LYS A 134 -10.04 -7.22 12.98
N LYS A 135 -9.43 -8.25 12.39
CA LYS A 135 -8.22 -8.07 11.59
C LYS A 135 -8.56 -7.21 10.37
N CYS A 136 -8.18 -5.94 10.43
CA CYS A 136 -8.39 -4.95 9.39
C CYS A 136 -7.18 -4.03 9.27
N ARG A 137 -7.14 -3.22 8.21
CA ARG A 137 -6.08 -2.25 7.94
C ARG A 137 -6.64 -0.84 7.79
N VAL A 138 -5.83 0.17 8.07
CA VAL A 138 -6.21 1.57 7.87
C VAL A 138 -6.20 1.91 6.37
N CYS A 139 -7.28 2.52 5.88
CA CYS A 139 -7.46 2.89 4.47
C CYS A 139 -7.82 4.36 4.32
N ARG A 140 -6.80 5.20 4.17
CA ARG A 140 -6.95 6.65 4.02
C ARG A 140 -6.30 7.06 2.71
N TYR A 141 -7.10 7.47 1.74
CA TYR A 141 -6.60 7.83 0.42
C TYR A 141 -5.87 9.17 0.44
N LEU A 142 -6.47 10.17 1.10
CA LEU A 142 -5.91 11.50 1.25
C LEU A 142 -5.86 11.86 2.74
N SER A 143 -4.80 12.54 3.13
CA SER A 143 -4.66 13.14 4.46
C SER A 143 -4.37 14.62 4.33
N PHE A 144 -4.78 15.38 5.34
CA PHE A 144 -4.35 16.76 5.49
C PHE A 144 -4.08 17.11 6.94
N THR A 145 -3.25 18.13 7.14
CA THR A 145 -3.01 18.77 8.43
C THR A 145 -3.08 20.27 8.27
N MET A 146 -3.89 20.92 9.11
CA MET A 146 -3.96 22.37 9.28
C MET A 146 -3.27 22.78 10.58
N PHE A 147 -2.43 23.81 10.52
CA PHE A 147 -1.81 24.39 11.70
C PHE A 147 -2.75 25.43 12.33
N LEU A 148 -3.06 25.26 13.62
CA LEU A 148 -4.02 26.11 14.34
C LEU A 148 -3.36 27.35 14.99
N ASN A 149 -2.03 27.35 15.07
CA ASN A 149 -1.23 28.45 15.56
C ASN A 149 0.14 28.52 14.85
N ASP A 150 0.84 29.63 15.02
CA ASP A 150 2.25 29.77 14.69
C ASP A 150 3.10 29.12 15.81
N VAL A 151 4.24 28.53 15.44
CA VAL A 151 5.20 27.92 16.36
C VAL A 151 6.48 28.75 16.33
N GLU A 152 7.03 29.06 17.50
CA GLU A 152 8.21 29.93 17.64
C GLU A 152 9.46 29.24 17.08
N GLU A 153 9.73 28.01 17.53
CA GLU A 153 10.87 27.22 17.05
C GLU A 153 10.54 25.72 16.99
N GLY A 154 10.98 25.06 15.92
CA GLY A 154 10.73 23.65 15.65
C GLY A 154 9.30 23.36 15.19
N GLY A 155 8.84 22.13 15.43
CA GLY A 155 7.48 21.71 15.14
C GLY A 155 7.15 21.59 13.65
N GLU A 156 8.12 21.53 12.74
CA GLU A 156 7.87 21.34 11.31
C GLU A 156 7.07 20.05 11.01
N LEU A 157 6.30 20.08 9.92
CA LEU A 157 5.82 18.87 9.24
C LEU A 157 6.85 18.51 8.17
N VAL A 158 7.35 17.28 8.20
CA VAL A 158 8.44 16.86 7.30
C VAL A 158 8.08 15.63 6.50
N PHE A 159 8.60 15.56 5.27
CA PHE A 159 8.48 14.42 4.36
C PHE A 159 9.90 14.00 3.94
N PRO A 160 10.50 12.98 4.58
CA PRO A 160 11.91 12.63 4.39
C PRO A 160 12.22 12.04 3.02
N LEU A 161 11.21 11.50 2.32
CA LEU A 161 11.37 10.89 1.00
C LEU A 161 10.93 11.81 -0.15
N ALA A 162 10.42 13.00 0.16
CA ALA A 162 10.11 13.99 -0.86
C ALA A 162 11.38 14.41 -1.60
N ASN A 163 11.29 14.61 -2.91
CA ASN A 163 12.43 15.08 -3.74
C ASN A 163 13.68 14.19 -3.64
N ASN A 164 13.49 12.89 -3.44
CA ASN A 164 14.58 11.92 -3.45
C ASN A 164 15.28 11.88 -4.84
N PRO A 165 16.55 11.43 -4.90
CA PRO A 165 17.33 11.41 -6.15
C PRO A 165 16.88 10.33 -7.15
N PHE A 166 15.95 9.44 -6.77
CA PHE A 166 15.50 8.32 -7.58
C PHE A 166 14.26 8.66 -8.44
N LYS A 167 13.90 9.94 -8.54
CA LYS A 167 12.74 10.45 -9.33
C LYS A 167 12.85 10.27 -10.85
N ASP A 168 13.87 9.59 -11.33
CA ASP A 168 14.08 9.29 -12.75
C ASP A 168 14.54 7.83 -12.86
N ILE A 169 13.65 6.95 -13.35
CA ILE A 169 13.95 5.52 -13.48
C ILE A 169 15.18 5.26 -14.36
N MET A 170 15.46 6.13 -15.34
CA MET A 170 16.61 5.97 -16.24
C MET A 170 17.94 6.10 -15.50
N LYS A 171 17.94 6.70 -14.31
CA LYS A 171 19.12 6.81 -13.44
C LYS A 171 19.19 5.68 -12.40
N ASN A 172 18.17 4.83 -12.31
CA ASN A 172 18.02 3.81 -11.28
C ASN A 172 18.53 2.43 -11.73
N SER A 173 19.68 2.41 -12.43
CA SER A 173 20.36 1.17 -12.81
C SER A 173 20.99 0.46 -11.61
N GLY A 174 21.20 -0.85 -11.72
CA GLY A 174 21.80 -1.71 -10.70
C GLY A 174 20.88 -2.86 -10.31
N GLU A 175 20.94 -3.28 -9.05
CA GLU A 175 20.23 -4.46 -8.57
C GLU A 175 18.75 -4.17 -8.30
N TRP A 176 17.88 -4.97 -8.92
CA TRP A 176 16.44 -4.97 -8.70
C TRP A 176 15.99 -6.33 -8.16
N HIS A 177 15.10 -6.28 -7.19
CA HIS A 177 14.46 -7.46 -6.62
C HIS A 177 13.03 -7.53 -7.10
N GLY A 178 12.51 -8.74 -7.27
CA GLY A 178 11.13 -8.90 -7.66
C GLY A 178 10.56 -10.23 -7.25
N TYR A 179 9.25 -10.34 -7.41
CA TYR A 179 8.55 -11.61 -7.34
C TYR A 179 7.42 -11.66 -8.36
N TYR A 180 7.01 -12.87 -8.70
CA TYR A 180 5.80 -13.11 -9.47
C TYR A 180 4.84 -14.04 -8.71
N LEU A 181 3.55 -13.89 -9.03
CA LEU A 181 2.40 -14.60 -8.49
C LEU A 181 1.65 -15.21 -9.66
N TYR A 182 1.23 -16.47 -9.57
CA TYR A 182 0.35 -17.08 -10.58
C TYR A 182 -1.10 -16.66 -10.37
N SER A 183 -1.85 -16.49 -11.46
CA SER A 183 -3.28 -16.13 -11.40
C SER A 183 -4.14 -17.18 -10.68
N LYS A 184 -3.72 -18.46 -10.70
CA LYS A 184 -4.49 -19.58 -10.15
C LYS A 184 -4.01 -20.12 -8.81
N THR A 185 -2.84 -19.68 -8.31
CA THR A 185 -2.36 -20.11 -7.00
C THR A 185 -2.64 -19.03 -5.96
N THR A 186 -3.11 -19.45 -4.79
CA THR A 186 -3.28 -18.56 -3.64
C THR A 186 -1.94 -18.37 -2.97
N GLY A 187 -1.25 -17.28 -3.30
CA GLY A 187 -0.26 -16.66 -2.41
C GLY A 187 1.20 -17.14 -2.48
N SER A 188 1.55 -18.12 -3.31
CA SER A 188 2.97 -18.49 -3.50
C SER A 188 3.69 -17.42 -4.33
N ARG A 189 4.67 -16.75 -3.72
CA ARG A 189 5.56 -15.77 -4.36
C ARG A 189 6.86 -16.48 -4.76
N THR A 190 7.24 -16.35 -6.02
CA THR A 190 8.56 -16.75 -6.49
C THR A 190 9.42 -15.51 -6.67
N PHE A 191 10.48 -15.40 -5.89
CA PHE A 191 11.39 -14.26 -5.89
C PHE A 191 12.50 -14.41 -6.92
N PHE A 192 12.96 -13.30 -7.46
CA PHE A 192 14.09 -13.22 -8.36
C PHE A 192 14.89 -11.93 -8.12
N THR A 193 16.16 -11.97 -8.49
CA THR A 193 17.06 -10.82 -8.51
C THR A 193 17.55 -10.63 -9.93
N VAL A 194 17.59 -9.38 -10.38
CA VAL A 194 17.99 -9.01 -11.73
C VAL A 194 18.79 -7.72 -11.66
N ASP A 195 19.92 -7.68 -12.36
CA ASP A 195 20.67 -6.45 -12.57
C ASP A 195 20.14 -5.76 -13.83
N MET A 196 19.73 -4.50 -13.71
CA MET A 196 19.09 -3.71 -14.75
C MET A 196 19.93 -2.49 -15.12
N HIS A 197 20.10 -2.24 -16.41
CA HIS A 197 20.80 -1.09 -16.95
C HIS A 197 19.89 -0.33 -17.92
N PHE A 198 19.44 0.85 -17.48
CA PHE A 198 18.56 1.70 -18.26
C PHE A 198 19.36 2.60 -19.22
N THR A 199 18.81 2.80 -20.41
CA THR A 199 19.35 3.68 -21.45
C THR A 199 18.26 4.68 -21.84
N PRO A 200 18.46 5.98 -21.57
CA PRO A 200 17.46 7.00 -21.87
C PRO A 200 17.27 7.19 -23.38
N GLY A 201 16.03 7.42 -23.79
CA GLY A 201 15.63 7.83 -25.14
C GLY A 201 15.03 9.24 -25.14
N GLU A 202 14.30 9.58 -26.20
CA GLU A 202 13.57 10.86 -26.30
C GLU A 202 12.20 10.80 -25.61
N ASN A 203 11.76 11.92 -25.01
CA ASN A 203 10.43 12.11 -24.42
C ASN A 203 10.03 11.07 -23.36
N ASP A 204 10.85 10.90 -22.31
CA ASP A 204 10.66 9.94 -21.20
C ASP A 204 10.63 8.46 -21.60
N ASN A 205 10.86 8.15 -22.88
CA ASN A 205 11.02 6.80 -23.36
C ASN A 205 12.45 6.31 -23.14
N GLY A 206 12.65 5.00 -23.18
CA GLY A 206 13.97 4.42 -23.10
C GLY A 206 13.96 2.92 -23.29
N THR A 207 15.13 2.32 -23.16
CA THR A 207 15.32 0.87 -23.19
C THR A 207 16.09 0.44 -21.96
N PHE A 208 16.08 -0.86 -21.66
CA PHE A 208 16.96 -1.39 -20.62
C PHE A 208 17.45 -2.77 -20.98
N ASN A 209 18.68 -3.07 -20.57
CA ASN A 209 19.20 -4.42 -20.61
C ASN A 209 19.17 -4.97 -19.20
N ALA A 210 18.87 -6.26 -19.04
CA ALA A 210 18.88 -6.87 -17.73
C ALA A 210 19.30 -8.33 -17.78
N SER A 211 19.97 -8.77 -16.73
CA SER A 211 20.37 -10.17 -16.58
C SER A 211 20.26 -10.61 -15.12
N GLY A 212 19.91 -11.87 -14.91
CA GLY A 212 19.73 -12.40 -13.58
C GLY A 212 19.89 -13.91 -13.55
N ARG A 213 19.82 -14.46 -12.33
CA ARG A 213 19.90 -15.90 -12.09
C ARG A 213 18.86 -16.29 -11.05
N GLU A 214 18.17 -17.40 -11.31
CA GLU A 214 17.25 -18.01 -10.36
C GLU A 214 17.35 -19.55 -10.45
N ASN A 215 16.50 -20.27 -9.73
CA ASN A 215 16.50 -21.74 -9.70
C ASN A 215 16.35 -22.39 -11.09
N GLY A 216 15.73 -21.69 -12.05
CA GLY A 216 15.59 -22.12 -13.43
C GLY A 216 16.80 -21.86 -14.34
N GLY A 217 17.86 -21.22 -13.83
CA GLY A 217 19.07 -20.90 -14.59
C GLY A 217 19.31 -19.39 -14.75
N GLU A 218 20.30 -19.05 -15.58
CA GLU A 218 20.55 -17.67 -15.98
C GLU A 218 19.52 -17.20 -17.01
N PHE A 219 19.10 -15.95 -16.91
CA PHE A 219 18.16 -15.35 -17.85
C PHE A 219 18.57 -13.92 -18.22
N VAL A 220 18.01 -13.45 -19.32
CA VAL A 220 18.15 -12.07 -19.80
C VAL A 220 16.79 -11.50 -20.15
N PHE A 221 16.65 -10.18 -20.06
CA PHE A 221 15.50 -9.46 -20.61
C PHE A 221 15.83 -8.99 -22.03
N ARG A 222 14.94 -9.29 -22.97
CA ARG A 222 14.98 -8.85 -24.38
C ARG A 222 13.78 -7.96 -24.66
N ASN A 223 13.85 -7.18 -25.75
CA ASN A 223 12.77 -6.30 -26.19
C ASN A 223 12.26 -5.38 -25.08
N ALA A 224 13.19 -4.93 -24.23
CA ALA A 224 12.92 -4.21 -23.01
C ALA A 224 12.84 -2.71 -23.28
N VAL A 225 11.62 -2.18 -23.22
CA VAL A 225 11.28 -0.80 -23.59
C VAL A 225 10.45 -0.12 -22.52
N ILE A 226 10.61 1.20 -22.43
CA ILE A 226 9.86 2.12 -21.58
C ILE A 226 9.20 3.16 -22.47
N GLU A 227 7.89 3.32 -22.34
CA GLU A 227 7.05 4.27 -23.07
C GLU A 227 6.23 5.08 -22.05
N GLY A 228 6.72 6.26 -21.67
CA GLY A 228 6.22 7.00 -20.52
C GLY A 228 6.30 6.17 -19.23
N GLU A 229 5.16 5.87 -18.60
CA GLU A 229 5.11 5.01 -17.40
C GLU A 229 5.01 3.51 -17.73
N THR A 230 4.88 3.15 -19.00
CA THR A 230 4.64 1.76 -19.44
C THR A 230 5.95 1.03 -19.68
N VAL A 231 6.05 -0.22 -19.23
CA VAL A 231 7.24 -1.08 -19.36
C VAL A 231 6.87 -2.40 -20.00
N LYS A 232 7.62 -2.80 -21.02
CA LYS A 232 7.47 -4.08 -21.72
C LYS A 232 8.83 -4.78 -21.79
N PHE A 233 8.86 -6.09 -21.57
CA PHE A 233 10.07 -6.90 -21.78
C PHE A 233 9.74 -8.39 -21.89
N GLU A 234 10.67 -9.16 -22.46
CA GLU A 234 10.60 -10.61 -22.56
C GLU A 234 11.77 -11.25 -21.78
N LYS A 235 11.46 -12.13 -20.83
CA LYS A 235 12.47 -12.93 -20.12
C LYS A 235 12.74 -14.22 -20.88
N VAL A 236 14.01 -14.45 -21.20
CA VAL A 236 14.49 -15.66 -21.89
C VAL A 236 15.62 -16.27 -21.09
N TYR A 237 15.55 -17.57 -20.81
CA TYR A 237 16.65 -18.30 -20.18
C TYR A 237 17.79 -18.49 -21.18
N LYS A 238 19.03 -18.32 -20.73
CA LYS A 238 20.18 -18.66 -21.55
C LYS A 238 20.17 -20.18 -21.77
N PRO A 239 20.45 -20.67 -23.00
CA PRO A 239 20.54 -22.09 -23.23
C PRO A 239 21.61 -22.67 -22.31
N SER A 240 21.23 -23.71 -21.56
CA SER A 240 22.23 -24.57 -20.94
C SER A 240 22.99 -25.27 -22.06
N GLU A 241 24.27 -25.63 -21.85
CA GLU A 241 25.09 -26.37 -22.83
C GLU A 241 24.45 -27.71 -23.30
N ALA A 242 23.28 -28.10 -22.77
CA ALA A 242 22.60 -29.35 -23.03
C ALA A 242 21.28 -29.28 -23.85
N GLU A 243 20.75 -28.10 -24.22
CA GLU A 243 19.47 -28.02 -24.95
C GLU A 243 19.48 -27.00 -26.10
N GLU A 244 20.19 -27.33 -27.19
CA GLU A 244 19.99 -26.72 -28.52
C GLU A 244 18.80 -27.39 -29.22
N THR A 245 17.58 -27.18 -28.74
CA THR A 245 16.39 -27.49 -29.56
C THR A 245 15.42 -26.32 -29.55
N GLY A 246 15.20 -25.78 -30.75
CA GLY A 246 14.50 -24.53 -30.97
C GLY A 246 13.05 -24.55 -30.52
N ASN A 247 12.79 -23.83 -29.43
CA ASN A 247 11.68 -22.89 -29.30
C ASN A 247 11.97 -22.08 -28.03
N GLU A 248 12.72 -20.98 -28.13
CA GLU A 248 12.90 -20.02 -27.03
C GLU A 248 11.55 -19.33 -26.75
N GLN A 249 10.64 -20.03 -26.06
CA GLN A 249 9.35 -19.47 -25.70
C GLN A 249 9.55 -18.52 -24.51
N GLY A 250 9.82 -17.24 -24.83
CA GLY A 250 10.05 -16.19 -23.86
C GLY A 250 8.81 -15.91 -22.99
N ILE A 251 9.05 -15.60 -21.72
CA ILE A 251 8.01 -15.14 -20.80
C ILE A 251 7.83 -13.64 -21.02
N ARG A 252 6.62 -13.21 -21.34
CA ARG A 252 6.30 -11.80 -21.59
C ARG A 252 5.90 -11.09 -20.31
N TYR A 253 6.32 -9.84 -20.21
CA TYR A 253 6.03 -8.96 -19.10
C TYR A 253 5.54 -7.62 -19.61
N HIS A 254 4.49 -7.13 -18.96
CA HIS A 254 3.94 -5.83 -19.21
C HIS A 254 3.57 -5.19 -17.88
N GLY A 255 4.09 -4.00 -17.58
CA GLY A 255 3.76 -3.30 -16.34
C GLY A 255 3.82 -1.79 -16.43
N LYS A 256 3.61 -1.15 -15.28
CA LYS A 256 3.71 0.29 -15.07
C LYS A 256 4.80 0.59 -14.05
N ILE A 257 5.50 1.69 -14.26
CA ILE A 257 6.45 2.28 -13.31
C ILE A 257 5.65 2.92 -12.18
N ILE A 258 6.08 2.67 -10.94
CA ILE A 258 5.52 3.25 -9.72
C ILE A 258 6.68 3.93 -8.99
N GLU A 259 6.52 5.22 -8.70
CA GLU A 259 7.54 6.02 -7.99
C GLU A 259 8.94 5.95 -8.59
N GLN A 260 9.06 5.66 -9.89
CA GLN A 260 10.32 5.58 -10.63
C GLN A 260 11.29 4.49 -10.12
N THR A 261 10.90 3.72 -9.11
CA THR A 261 11.75 2.78 -8.35
C THR A 261 11.10 1.42 -8.20
N GLN A 262 9.85 1.28 -8.65
CA GLN A 262 9.08 0.05 -8.63
C GLN A 262 8.44 -0.18 -9.99
N ILE A 263 8.22 -1.43 -10.37
CA ILE A 263 7.47 -1.80 -11.56
C ILE A 263 6.49 -2.90 -11.18
N MET A 264 5.22 -2.74 -11.56
CA MET A 264 4.17 -3.73 -11.31
C MET A 264 3.37 -4.02 -12.57
N GLY A 265 2.99 -5.28 -12.78
CA GLY A 265 2.18 -5.62 -13.95
C GLY A 265 1.83 -7.10 -14.06
N TYR A 266 1.62 -7.52 -15.30
CA TYR A 266 1.27 -8.89 -15.69
C TYR A 266 2.44 -9.60 -16.36
N TRP A 267 2.46 -10.93 -16.19
CA TRP A 267 3.38 -11.80 -16.91
C TRP A 267 2.61 -12.98 -17.51
N TRP A 268 3.09 -13.51 -18.64
CA TRP A 268 2.50 -14.69 -19.28
C TRP A 268 3.48 -15.43 -20.19
N VAL A 269 3.17 -16.70 -20.44
CA VAL A 269 3.81 -17.50 -21.49
C VAL A 269 2.86 -17.55 -22.69
N PRO A 270 3.26 -16.99 -23.87
CA PRO A 270 2.42 -17.00 -25.07
C PRO A 270 1.92 -18.40 -25.41
N GLY A 271 0.64 -18.55 -25.75
CA GLY A 271 0.05 -19.86 -26.07
C GLY A 271 -0.23 -20.77 -24.86
N ASN A 272 0.08 -20.35 -23.62
CA ASN A 272 -0.21 -21.12 -22.42
C ASN A 272 -1.21 -20.40 -21.48
N GLN A 273 -2.49 -20.78 -21.59
CA GLN A 273 -3.59 -20.16 -20.84
C GLN A 273 -3.51 -20.32 -19.31
N ARG A 274 -2.64 -21.18 -18.79
CA ARG A 274 -2.50 -21.43 -17.35
C ARG A 274 -1.25 -20.77 -16.76
N MET A 275 -0.28 -20.39 -17.60
CA MET A 275 0.98 -19.78 -17.20
C MET A 275 0.90 -18.27 -17.36
N ASN A 276 0.20 -17.64 -16.42
CA ASN A 276 0.11 -16.19 -16.33
C ASN A 276 -0.09 -15.75 -14.89
N GLY A 277 0.11 -14.45 -14.66
CA GLY A 277 -0.02 -13.89 -13.34
C GLY A 277 0.38 -12.43 -13.24
N ARG A 278 0.73 -12.02 -12.03
CA ARG A 278 1.19 -10.66 -11.72
C ARG A 278 2.63 -10.68 -11.25
N PHE A 279 3.37 -9.62 -11.53
CA PHE A 279 4.72 -9.43 -11.02
C PHE A 279 4.85 -8.07 -10.35
N PHE A 280 5.83 -7.97 -9.45
CA PHE A 280 6.24 -6.74 -8.81
C PHE A 280 7.77 -6.78 -8.66
N MET A 281 8.43 -5.68 -9.00
CA MET A 281 9.87 -5.51 -8.77
C MET A 281 10.17 -4.11 -8.24
N TRP A 282 11.29 -3.97 -7.53
CA TRP A 282 11.74 -2.73 -6.91
C TRP A 282 13.26 -2.61 -6.94
N ASN A 283 13.74 -1.37 -6.95
CA ASN A 283 15.15 -1.03 -6.92
C ASN A 283 15.72 -1.19 -5.50
N ARG A 284 16.82 -1.95 -5.37
CA ARG A 284 17.45 -2.24 -4.07
C ARG A 284 18.11 -1.01 -3.44
N GLU A 285 18.75 -0.17 -4.24
CA GLU A 285 19.41 1.04 -3.73
C GLU A 285 18.40 2.03 -3.16
N PHE A 286 17.22 2.17 -3.79
CA PHE A 286 16.12 2.96 -3.26
C PHE A 286 15.57 2.38 -1.96
N GLU A 287 15.42 1.04 -1.85
CA GLU A 287 15.01 0.39 -0.60
C GLU A 287 15.96 0.75 0.55
N ILE A 288 17.28 0.66 0.32
CA ILE A 288 18.30 1.02 1.31
C ILE A 288 18.26 2.52 1.63
N TYR A 289 18.19 3.37 0.60
CA TYR A 289 18.11 4.82 0.74
C TYR A 289 16.90 5.23 1.56
N SER A 290 15.71 4.72 1.22
CA SER A 290 14.46 5.09 1.87
C SER A 290 14.44 4.66 3.34
N ALA A 291 14.91 3.45 3.65
CA ALA A 291 15.06 2.98 5.02
C ALA A 291 16.01 3.88 5.84
N ARG A 292 17.15 4.28 5.27
CA ARG A 292 18.11 5.20 5.91
C ARG A 292 17.54 6.59 6.12
N ALA A 293 16.86 7.15 5.11
CA ALA A 293 16.26 8.48 5.21
C ALA A 293 15.20 8.52 6.33
N VAL A 294 14.38 7.47 6.46
CA VAL A 294 13.39 7.34 7.53
C VAL A 294 14.04 7.16 8.90
N ASP A 295 15.07 6.32 9.03
CA ASP A 295 15.80 6.15 10.31
C ASP A 295 16.49 7.45 10.74
N GLN A 296 17.19 8.11 9.83
CA GLN A 296 17.84 9.40 10.11
C GLN A 296 16.81 10.43 10.56
N SER A 297 15.66 10.49 9.88
CA SER A 297 14.63 11.47 10.19
C SER A 297 13.90 11.19 11.53
N ASN A 298 13.89 9.95 12.00
CA ASN A 298 13.34 9.58 13.32
C ASN A 298 14.21 10.01 14.52
N ARG A 299 15.42 10.52 14.30
CA ARG A 299 16.28 11.08 15.36
C ARG A 299 15.93 12.58 15.55
N ASN A 300 16.16 13.16 16.73
CA ASN A 300 15.84 14.59 16.98
C ASN A 300 16.49 15.53 15.94
N GLU A 301 17.71 15.22 15.48
CA GLU A 301 18.41 15.96 14.41
C GLU A 301 17.83 15.72 12.99
N GLY A 302 17.08 14.65 12.83
CA GLY A 302 16.56 14.13 11.56
C GLY A 302 15.57 15.07 10.86
N CYS A 303 14.88 15.88 11.66
CA CYS A 303 14.00 16.95 11.20
C CYS A 303 14.71 18.04 10.41
N LEU A 304 15.97 18.36 10.76
CA LEU A 304 16.74 19.40 10.08
C LEU A 304 17.17 18.95 8.67
N LYS A 305 17.36 17.65 8.47
CA LYS A 305 17.92 17.07 7.23
C LYS A 305 16.86 16.58 6.25
N ALA A 306 15.58 16.59 6.62
CA ALA A 306 14.50 16.20 5.73
C ALA A 306 14.46 17.10 4.47
N PRO A 307 14.29 16.55 3.26
CA PRO A 307 14.29 17.33 2.02
C PRO A 307 13.14 18.33 1.93
N LEU A 308 11.95 17.95 2.41
CA LEU A 308 10.79 18.82 2.47
C LEU A 308 10.39 19.07 3.93
N LYS A 309 10.40 20.36 4.32
CA LYS A 309 10.07 20.82 5.66
C LYS A 309 9.08 21.97 5.58
N ILE A 310 7.99 21.84 6.30
CA ILE A 310 6.90 22.81 6.29
C ILE A 310 6.77 23.40 7.69
N LYS A 311 7.16 24.67 7.83
CA LYS A 311 6.99 25.41 9.08
C LYS A 311 5.51 25.62 9.41
N PRO A 312 5.10 25.40 10.67
CA PRO A 312 3.76 25.71 11.12
C PRO A 312 3.47 27.19 10.97
N LYS A 313 2.35 27.49 10.34
CA LYS A 313 1.81 28.85 10.25
C LYS A 313 0.30 28.78 10.36
N LYS A 314 -0.29 29.54 11.27
CA LYS A 314 -1.72 29.54 11.55
C LYS A 314 -2.54 29.66 10.27
N GLY A 315 -3.50 28.74 10.10
CA GLY A 315 -4.38 28.67 8.94
C GLY A 315 -3.77 28.00 7.70
N LYS A 316 -2.48 27.69 7.69
CA LYS A 316 -1.87 26.91 6.60
C LYS A 316 -2.31 25.44 6.71
N ALA A 317 -2.84 24.91 5.63
CA ALA A 317 -3.18 23.50 5.48
C ALA A 317 -2.29 22.83 4.43
N VAL A 318 -1.88 21.60 4.70
CA VAL A 318 -1.05 20.77 3.82
C VAL A 318 -1.83 19.49 3.53
N PHE A 319 -1.97 19.16 2.25
CA PHE A 319 -2.68 17.99 1.75
C PHE A 319 -1.69 17.06 1.04
N TRP A 320 -1.88 15.76 1.17
CA TRP A 320 -1.09 14.76 0.44
C TRP A 320 -1.90 13.48 0.21
N TYR A 321 -1.57 12.76 -0.86
CA TYR A 321 -2.16 11.46 -1.19
C TYR A 321 -1.30 10.34 -0.62
N ASN A 322 -1.91 9.45 0.16
CA ASN A 322 -1.23 8.31 0.77
C ASN A 322 -1.10 7.12 -0.19
N HIS A 323 -1.79 7.15 -1.34
CA HIS A 323 -1.80 6.10 -2.34
C HIS A 323 -1.70 6.68 -3.74
N HIS A 324 -1.04 5.93 -4.63
CA HIS A 324 -1.14 6.16 -6.07
C HIS A 324 -2.49 5.67 -6.59
N LEU A 325 -2.85 6.06 -7.80
CA LEU A 325 -3.97 5.45 -8.50
C LEU A 325 -3.58 4.04 -8.94
N ASN A 326 -4.55 3.13 -8.89
CA ASN A 326 -4.42 1.82 -9.49
C ASN A 326 -4.62 1.99 -11.00
N PRO A 327 -3.61 1.71 -11.85
CA PRO A 327 -3.74 1.91 -13.29
C PRO A 327 -4.83 1.03 -13.93
N LEU A 328 -5.26 -0.04 -13.26
CA LEU A 328 -6.25 -0.97 -13.81
C LEU A 328 -7.69 -0.48 -13.71
N ASN A 329 -7.99 0.41 -12.76
CA ASN A 329 -9.38 0.80 -12.46
C ASN A 329 -9.53 2.21 -11.89
N ASP A 330 -8.49 3.04 -11.91
CA ASP A 330 -8.48 4.43 -11.40
C ASP A 330 -8.93 4.58 -9.93
N MET A 331 -8.85 3.50 -9.15
CA MET A 331 -9.16 3.49 -7.72
C MET A 331 -7.88 3.54 -6.88
N VAL A 332 -8.00 3.32 -5.57
CA VAL A 332 -6.86 3.30 -4.64
C VAL A 332 -5.87 2.21 -5.03
N GLY A 333 -4.66 2.62 -5.41
CA GLY A 333 -3.55 1.77 -5.79
C GLY A 333 -2.53 1.55 -4.67
N PRO A 334 -1.27 1.21 -5.04
CA PRO A 334 -0.17 1.03 -4.10
C PRO A 334 0.00 2.20 -3.13
N LEU A 335 0.57 1.92 -1.96
CA LEU A 335 0.93 2.94 -0.98
C LEU A 335 1.95 3.90 -1.60
N ASN A 336 1.79 5.21 -1.37
CA ASN A 336 2.77 6.22 -1.75
C ASN A 336 3.86 6.28 -0.67
N HIS A 337 5.07 5.81 -0.98
CA HIS A 337 6.20 5.83 -0.07
C HIS A 337 6.70 7.27 0.18
N GLU A 338 6.63 8.17 -0.80
CA GLU A 338 6.99 9.59 -0.61
C GLU A 338 6.08 10.32 0.37
N ALA A 339 4.87 9.79 0.63
CA ALA A 339 3.91 10.33 1.59
C ALA A 339 4.20 9.99 3.05
N ILE A 340 5.33 9.31 3.35
CA ILE A 340 5.75 9.14 4.74
C ILE A 340 6.05 10.51 5.35
N PHE A 341 5.55 10.76 6.56
CA PHE A 341 5.70 12.07 7.20
C PHE A 341 5.91 11.96 8.71
N ALA A 342 6.40 13.03 9.31
CA ALA A 342 6.57 13.19 10.75
C ALA A 342 6.27 14.62 11.20
N HIS A 343 5.99 14.78 12.50
CA HIS A 343 5.94 16.10 13.14
C HIS A 343 7.18 16.24 14.02
N CYS A 344 7.99 17.25 13.72
CA CYS A 344 9.22 17.52 14.44
C CYS A 344 9.00 17.96 15.88
N GLU A 345 10.07 17.84 16.66
CA GLU A 345 10.14 18.33 18.03
C GLU A 345 9.81 19.82 18.08
N VAL A 346 8.94 20.21 19.00
CA VAL A 346 8.68 21.62 19.31
C VAL A 346 9.78 22.10 20.26
N ASN A 347 10.71 22.91 19.75
CA ASN A 347 11.81 23.43 20.55
C ASN A 347 11.34 24.58 21.46
N GLN A 348 10.44 25.43 20.96
CA GLN A 348 9.91 26.56 21.69
C GLN A 348 8.43 26.82 21.38
N GLY A 349 7.63 27.03 22.44
CA GLY A 349 6.20 27.27 22.37
C GLY A 349 5.36 25.98 22.38
N VAL A 350 4.21 26.02 21.72
CA VAL A 350 3.29 24.87 21.57
C VAL A 350 2.81 24.78 20.14
N LYS A 351 2.45 23.59 19.68
CA LYS A 351 1.89 23.36 18.34
C LYS A 351 0.54 22.68 18.44
N TRP A 352 -0.45 23.30 17.81
CA TRP A 352 -1.79 22.76 17.62
C TRP A 352 -2.03 22.43 16.15
N THR A 353 -2.54 21.24 15.90
CA THR A 353 -2.87 20.79 14.55
C THR A 353 -4.26 20.18 14.50
N ALA A 354 -4.93 20.37 13.37
CA ALA A 354 -6.16 19.67 13.02
C ALA A 354 -5.91 18.82 11.77
N SER A 355 -6.05 17.50 11.88
CA SER A 355 -5.79 16.58 10.78
C SER A 355 -7.06 15.83 10.37
N GLY A 356 -7.39 15.86 9.09
CA GLY A 356 -8.51 15.10 8.52
C GLY A 356 -8.01 14.05 7.55
N ARG A 357 -8.79 12.97 7.38
CA ARG A 357 -8.52 11.90 6.43
C ARG A 357 -9.74 11.59 5.60
N LEU A 358 -9.51 11.35 4.32
CA LEU A 358 -10.50 10.84 3.39
C LEU A 358 -10.33 9.33 3.26
N ASN A 359 -11.36 8.57 3.60
CA ASN A 359 -11.38 7.12 3.43
C ASN A 359 -12.05 6.76 2.10
N ILE A 360 -11.31 6.09 1.21
CA ILE A 360 -11.86 5.46 0.00
C ILE A 360 -11.68 3.96 0.17
N ILE A 361 -12.80 3.23 0.33
CA ILE A 361 -12.79 1.80 0.64
C ILE A 361 -13.54 1.03 -0.44
N GLY A 362 -12.82 0.29 -1.27
CA GLY A 362 -13.40 -0.62 -2.25
C GLY A 362 -12.75 -0.56 -3.62
N ASP A 363 -13.38 -1.21 -4.59
CA ASP A 363 -12.88 -1.41 -5.96
C ASP A 363 -13.50 -0.43 -6.96
N GLY A 364 -14.35 0.49 -6.51
CA GLY A 364 -15.03 1.46 -7.36
C GLY A 364 -16.23 0.88 -8.09
N GLU A 365 -16.14 -0.35 -8.60
CA GLU A 365 -17.20 -0.95 -9.43
C GLU A 365 -18.33 -1.61 -8.63
N LEU A 366 -17.97 -2.49 -7.69
CA LEU A 366 -18.92 -3.26 -6.89
C LEU A 366 -19.02 -2.70 -5.48
N LYS A 367 -17.96 -2.06 -5.00
CA LYS A 367 -17.82 -1.58 -3.63
C LYS A 367 -17.20 -0.19 -3.61
N LEU A 368 -17.92 0.74 -2.99
CA LEU A 368 -17.41 1.99 -2.46
C LEU A 368 -18.06 2.19 -1.10
N ARG A 369 -17.43 1.63 -0.06
CA ARG A 369 -17.94 1.64 1.31
C ARG A 369 -17.50 2.90 2.03
N THR A 370 -18.43 3.46 2.80
CA THR A 370 -18.14 4.53 3.75
C THR A 370 -17.46 4.00 4.99
N TRP A 371 -16.47 4.71 5.54
CA TRP A 371 -15.81 4.33 6.79
C TRP A 371 -16.78 4.30 7.98
N ARG A 372 -17.60 5.35 8.15
CA ARG A 372 -18.46 5.53 9.33
C ARG A 372 -19.60 4.51 9.49
N ARG A 373 -20.23 4.09 8.39
CA ARG A 373 -21.41 3.18 8.42
C ARG A 373 -21.22 1.89 7.65
N GLY A 374 -20.10 1.70 6.95
CA GLY A 374 -19.88 0.56 6.05
C GLY A 374 -20.83 0.50 4.84
N THR A 375 -21.70 1.51 4.65
CA THR A 375 -22.69 1.55 3.58
C THR A 375 -21.99 1.54 2.22
N ASN A 376 -22.40 0.64 1.34
CA ASN A 376 -21.90 0.60 -0.03
C ASN A 376 -22.64 1.61 -0.89
N LEU A 377 -21.96 2.69 -1.29
CA LEU A 377 -22.52 3.75 -2.12
C LEU A 377 -22.85 3.28 -3.54
N MET A 378 -22.31 2.13 -3.97
CA MET A 378 -22.55 1.55 -5.30
C MET A 378 -23.92 0.89 -5.45
N HIS A 379 -24.69 0.67 -4.37
CA HIS A 379 -26.04 0.09 -4.48
C HIS A 379 -27.08 1.06 -5.04
N ASP A 380 -26.86 2.37 -4.94
CA ASP A 380 -27.77 3.39 -5.47
C ASP A 380 -27.18 3.98 -6.76
N ARG A 381 -27.72 3.55 -7.91
CA ARG A 381 -27.25 4.00 -9.24
C ARG A 381 -27.29 5.52 -9.42
N LYS A 382 -28.25 6.23 -8.79
CA LYS A 382 -28.38 7.68 -8.93
C LYS A 382 -27.30 8.41 -8.13
N LYS A 383 -26.97 7.92 -6.93
CA LYS A 383 -25.84 8.43 -6.13
C LYS A 383 -24.51 8.09 -6.79
N MET A 384 -24.36 6.88 -7.28
CA MET A 384 -23.19 6.41 -8.02
C MET A 384 -22.89 7.35 -9.19
N ARG A 385 -23.85 7.61 -10.08
CA ARG A 385 -23.64 8.51 -11.23
C ARG A 385 -23.19 9.92 -10.83
N LYS A 386 -23.73 10.46 -9.73
CA LYS A 386 -23.31 11.78 -9.21
C LYS A 386 -21.89 11.77 -8.66
N ILE A 387 -21.46 10.67 -8.02
CA ILE A 387 -20.10 10.50 -7.51
C ILE A 387 -19.12 10.46 -8.68
N TYR A 388 -19.36 9.61 -9.67
CA TYR A 388 -18.52 9.48 -10.86
C TYR A 388 -18.41 10.78 -11.66
N GLN A 389 -19.54 11.44 -11.94
CA GLN A 389 -19.56 12.74 -12.63
C GLN A 389 -18.66 13.79 -11.97
N ARG A 390 -18.54 13.78 -10.64
CA ARG A 390 -17.74 14.75 -9.90
C ARG A 390 -16.29 14.32 -9.72
N LEU A 391 -16.01 13.02 -9.69
CA LEU A 391 -14.64 12.48 -9.74
C LEU A 391 -14.00 12.60 -11.13
N GLY A 392 -14.68 13.24 -12.11
CA GLY A 392 -14.18 13.38 -13.48
C GLY A 392 -14.10 12.05 -14.25
N THR A 393 -14.68 11.00 -13.70
CA THR A 393 -14.68 9.66 -14.28
C THR A 393 -16.05 9.38 -14.91
N ASN A 394 -16.07 8.91 -16.16
CA ASN A 394 -17.28 8.27 -16.69
C ASN A 394 -17.59 7.02 -15.84
N GLU A 395 -18.83 6.52 -15.83
CA GLU A 395 -19.07 5.13 -15.35
C GLU A 395 -18.00 4.25 -15.99
N PRO A 396 -17.27 3.41 -15.23
CA PRO A 396 -16.11 2.72 -15.75
C PRO A 396 -16.58 1.75 -16.84
N LYS A 397 -16.52 2.20 -18.09
CA LYS A 397 -16.14 1.30 -19.16
C LYS A 397 -14.67 1.11 -18.91
N ARG A 398 -14.28 -0.04 -18.38
CA ARG A 398 -12.89 -0.46 -18.35
C ARG A 398 -12.37 -0.37 -19.78
N GLU A 399 -11.73 0.73 -20.12
CA GLU A 399 -10.97 0.82 -21.35
C GLU A 399 -9.73 -0.03 -21.10
N ILE A 400 -9.77 -1.26 -21.61
CA ILE A 400 -8.60 -2.13 -21.65
C ILE A 400 -7.53 -1.33 -22.40
N GLU A 401 -6.52 -0.84 -21.67
CA GLU A 401 -5.38 -0.13 -22.26
C GLU A 401 -4.84 -0.98 -23.41
N GLU A 402 -4.36 -0.36 -24.49
CA GLU A 402 -3.99 -1.06 -25.73
C GLU A 402 -3.07 -2.27 -25.46
N TYR A 403 -2.22 -2.18 -24.45
CA TYR A 403 -1.35 -3.27 -24.05
C TYR A 403 -1.99 -4.41 -23.25
N GLU A 404 -3.09 -4.17 -22.53
CA GLU A 404 -3.83 -5.24 -21.89
C GLU A 404 -4.52 -6.10 -22.94
N LYS A 405 -4.83 -5.51 -24.12
CA LYS A 405 -5.36 -6.25 -25.26
C LYS A 405 -4.36 -7.32 -25.70
N ASP A 406 -3.08 -7.02 -25.83
CA ASP A 406 -2.06 -8.02 -26.20
C ASP A 406 -2.05 -9.21 -25.23
N PHE A 407 -2.07 -8.94 -23.92
CA PHE A 407 -2.16 -9.98 -22.89
C PHE A 407 -3.45 -10.82 -23.05
N TYR A 408 -4.60 -10.17 -23.22
CA TYR A 408 -5.88 -10.86 -23.34
C TYR A 408 -6.00 -11.63 -24.67
N GLU A 409 -5.56 -11.06 -25.78
CA GLU A 409 -5.57 -11.68 -27.10
C GLU A 409 -4.64 -12.89 -27.15
N GLU A 410 -3.46 -12.83 -26.55
CA GLU A 410 -2.51 -13.95 -26.58
C GLU A 410 -2.88 -15.09 -25.62
N ILE A 411 -3.53 -14.76 -24.50
CA ILE A 411 -4.04 -15.77 -23.57
C ILE A 411 -5.35 -16.40 -24.06
N HIS A 412 -6.23 -15.63 -24.72
CA HIS A 412 -7.58 -16.08 -25.09
C HIS A 412 -7.78 -16.35 -26.60
N GLY A 413 -6.84 -15.98 -27.46
CA GLY A 413 -6.94 -16.06 -28.92
C GLY A 413 -6.52 -17.39 -29.54
N LYS A 414 -7.50 -18.28 -29.72
CA LYS A 414 -7.80 -19.05 -30.96
C LYS A 414 -8.88 -20.10 -30.67
N LYS A 415 -10.13 -19.77 -30.97
CA LYS A 415 -11.11 -20.71 -31.54
C LYS A 415 -11.87 -19.98 -32.65
N THR A 416 -11.56 -20.33 -33.89
CA THR A 416 -12.42 -20.07 -35.04
C THR A 416 -13.72 -20.85 -34.83
N GLY A 417 -14.83 -20.14 -34.70
CA GLY A 417 -16.16 -20.71 -34.62
C GLY A 417 -17.14 -19.63 -34.20
N ASN A 418 -18.00 -19.24 -35.14
CA ASN A 418 -19.10 -18.30 -34.94
C ASN A 418 -19.75 -18.47 -33.56
N ASP A 419 -19.55 -17.51 -32.68
CA ASP A 419 -20.57 -17.08 -31.75
C ASP A 419 -20.33 -15.60 -31.45
N SER A 420 -21.39 -14.83 -31.68
CA SER A 420 -21.52 -13.41 -31.38
C SER A 420 -20.78 -13.01 -30.10
N ALA A 421 -20.00 -11.92 -30.18
CA ALA A 421 -19.39 -11.26 -29.04
C ALA A 421 -20.44 -10.96 -27.96
N LYS A 422 -20.55 -11.87 -26.98
CA LYS A 422 -21.19 -11.60 -25.70
C LYS A 422 -20.11 -11.13 -24.76
N ASP A 423 -20.07 -9.81 -24.60
CA ASP A 423 -19.77 -9.09 -23.37
C ASP A 423 -19.22 -9.99 -22.25
N SER A 424 -17.90 -10.21 -22.28
CA SER A 424 -17.17 -10.79 -21.15
C SER A 424 -16.75 -9.66 -20.22
N GLY A 425 -17.75 -8.91 -19.71
CA GLY A 425 -17.62 -8.32 -18.40
C GLY A 425 -17.10 -9.39 -17.46
N TYR A 426 -16.12 -9.03 -16.62
CA TYR A 426 -15.57 -9.89 -15.58
C TYR A 426 -16.74 -10.62 -14.88
N LYS A 427 -17.00 -11.87 -15.25
CA LYS A 427 -17.91 -12.72 -14.50
C LYS A 427 -17.11 -13.08 -13.26
N TYR A 428 -17.30 -12.26 -12.22
CA TYR A 428 -17.19 -12.72 -10.85
C TYR A 428 -17.85 -14.10 -10.85
N LYS A 429 -17.07 -15.15 -10.66
CA LYS A 429 -17.61 -16.50 -10.57
C LYS A 429 -18.61 -16.42 -9.42
N GLN A 430 -19.91 -16.40 -9.73
CA GLN A 430 -20.94 -16.45 -8.72
C GLN A 430 -20.50 -17.58 -7.78
N SER A 431 -20.31 -17.24 -6.51
CA SER A 431 -20.20 -18.24 -5.46
C SER A 431 -21.25 -19.29 -5.80
N SER A 432 -20.82 -20.53 -6.04
CA SER A 432 -21.70 -21.63 -6.43
C SER A 432 -23.01 -21.51 -5.66
N ASN A 433 -24.17 -21.69 -6.29
CA ASN A 433 -25.46 -21.68 -5.58
C ASN A 433 -25.40 -22.60 -4.34
N ALA A 434 -24.56 -23.63 -4.38
CA ALA A 434 -24.24 -24.47 -3.22
C ALA A 434 -23.53 -23.71 -2.08
N LEU A 435 -22.57 -22.83 -2.35
CA LEU A 435 -21.86 -22.04 -1.34
C LEU A 435 -22.75 -20.94 -0.74
N GLN A 436 -23.62 -20.32 -1.53
CA GLN A 436 -24.63 -19.39 -1.01
C GLN A 436 -25.69 -20.12 -0.17
N ALA A 437 -26.18 -21.28 -0.64
CA ALA A 437 -27.08 -22.12 0.13
C ALA A 437 -26.42 -22.63 1.42
N LEU A 438 -25.13 -22.99 1.37
CA LEU A 438 -24.37 -23.41 2.55
C LEU A 438 -24.21 -22.26 3.54
N ASN A 439 -23.90 -21.04 3.08
CA ASN A 439 -23.79 -19.87 3.95
C ASN A 439 -25.14 -19.51 4.61
N LEU A 440 -26.24 -19.61 3.87
CA LEU A 440 -27.57 -19.39 4.42
C LEU A 440 -27.92 -20.46 5.45
N LEU A 441 -27.66 -21.74 5.15
CA LEU A 441 -27.85 -22.85 6.08
C LEU A 441 -27.01 -22.67 7.35
N VAL A 442 -25.71 -22.38 7.22
CA VAL A 442 -24.79 -22.19 8.35
C VAL A 442 -25.20 -21.01 9.23
N ASN A 443 -25.70 -19.92 8.64
CA ASN A 443 -26.14 -18.75 9.41
C ASN A 443 -27.45 -18.98 10.18
N ASP A 444 -28.27 -19.96 9.79
CA ASP A 444 -29.51 -20.34 10.47
C ASP A 444 -29.32 -21.46 11.52
N LEU A 445 -28.13 -22.06 11.63
CA LEU A 445 -27.85 -23.09 12.63
C LEU A 445 -27.62 -22.50 14.01
N SER A 446 -28.13 -23.18 15.04
CA SER A 446 -27.81 -22.84 16.43
C SER A 446 -26.32 -23.16 16.74
N ASN A 447 -25.78 -22.52 17.79
CA ASN A 447 -24.39 -22.78 18.22
C ASN A 447 -24.11 -24.27 18.50
N GLU A 448 -25.10 -25.02 18.97
CA GLU A 448 -24.99 -26.46 19.21
C GLU A 448 -24.91 -27.25 17.90
N GLN A 449 -25.71 -26.88 16.89
CA GLN A 449 -25.68 -27.50 15.56
C GLN A 449 -24.40 -27.15 14.79
N LEU A 450 -23.91 -25.92 14.92
CA LEU A 450 -22.63 -25.49 14.37
C LEU A 450 -21.46 -26.28 14.96
N SER A 451 -21.50 -26.54 16.27
CA SER A 451 -20.49 -27.36 16.95
C SER A 451 -20.47 -28.81 16.42
N ILE A 452 -21.64 -29.42 16.23
CA ILE A 452 -21.77 -30.78 15.67
C ILE A 452 -21.27 -30.82 14.21
N MET A 453 -21.62 -29.81 13.41
CA MET A 453 -21.17 -29.70 12.02
C MET A 453 -19.64 -29.52 11.96
N ALA A 454 -19.07 -28.63 12.77
CA ALA A 454 -17.64 -28.41 12.86
C ALA A 454 -16.90 -29.68 13.29
N ALA A 455 -17.41 -30.41 14.28
CA ALA A 455 -16.85 -31.69 14.72
C ALA A 455 -16.82 -32.74 13.59
N ASN A 456 -17.90 -32.83 12.80
CA ASN A 456 -17.96 -33.73 11.65
C ASN A 456 -17.02 -33.31 10.51
N VAL A 457 -16.93 -32.00 10.23
CA VAL A 457 -16.00 -31.45 9.23
C VAL A 457 -14.55 -31.70 9.64
N HIS A 458 -14.19 -31.43 10.90
CA HIS A 458 -12.86 -31.71 11.43
C HIS A 458 -12.53 -33.21 11.39
N ARG A 459 -13.49 -34.09 11.66
CA ARG A 459 -13.33 -35.55 11.51
C ARG A 459 -13.04 -35.96 10.06
N ILE A 460 -13.80 -35.43 9.09
CA ILE A 460 -13.63 -35.73 7.66
C ILE A 460 -12.29 -35.20 7.13
N LEU A 461 -11.88 -34.03 7.60
CA LEU A 461 -10.63 -33.39 7.20
C LEU A 461 -9.40 -33.89 7.98
N GLY A 462 -9.56 -34.82 8.92
CA GLY A 462 -8.46 -35.35 9.73
C GLY A 462 -7.84 -34.32 10.69
N LEU A 463 -8.62 -33.30 11.09
CA LEU A 463 -8.20 -32.18 11.94
C LEU A 463 -8.56 -32.39 13.42
N GLN A 464 -8.86 -33.61 13.84
CA GLN A 464 -9.06 -33.94 15.25
C GLN A 464 -7.71 -34.27 15.88
N CYS A 465 -7.32 -33.51 16.91
CA CYS A 465 -6.23 -33.91 17.80
C CYS A 465 -6.65 -35.19 18.53
N MET A 466 -5.77 -36.19 18.59
CA MET A 466 -5.90 -37.32 19.54
C MET A 466 -5.74 -36.82 20.98
#